data_AF-A0A8B9NFG2-F1
#
_entry.id   AF-A0A8B9NFG2-F1
#
_cell.length_a   1.000
_cell.length_b   1.000
_cell.length_c   1.000
_cell.angle_alpha   90.00
_cell.angle_beta   90.00
_cell.angle_gamma   90.00
#
_symmetry.space_group_name_H-M   'P 1'
#
loop_
_entity.id
_entity.type
_entity.pdbx_description
1 polymer ?
#
loop_
_entity_poly.entity_id
_entity_poly.type
_entity_poly.pdbx_seq_one_letter_code
_entity_poly.pdbx_strand_id
1 'polypeptide(L)' 'MRIIYVVFAVFLMALMATPGKSQSKKCCGGCCSRTCAKGEKEEHTENCRRMYCCLTHRKKK' A
#
# COMPACT_ATOMS: atom_id res chain seq x y z
N MET A 1 13.96 34.60 -19.02
CA MET A 1 14.60 33.60 -18.14
C MET A 1 14.00 33.52 -16.74
N ARG A 2 13.91 34.63 -15.97
CA ARG A 2 13.44 34.61 -14.57
C ARG A 2 12.00 34.09 -14.36
N ILE A 3 11.07 34.40 -15.26
CA ILE A 3 9.66 33.99 -15.12
C ILE A 3 9.50 32.46 -15.12
N ILE A 4 10.29 31.79 -15.95
CA ILE A 4 10.25 30.32 -16.09
C ILE A 4 10.66 29.66 -14.77
N TYR A 5 11.67 30.22 -14.10
CA TYR A 5 12.12 29.76 -12.78
C TYR A 5 11.04 29.95 -11.70
N VAL A 6 10.32 31.07 -11.71
CA VAL A 6 9.25 31.33 -10.73
C VAL A 6 8.10 30.34 -10.92
N VAL A 7 7.67 30.12 -12.17
CA VAL A 7 6.62 29.14 -12.49
C VAL A 7 7.04 27.74 -12.07
N PHE A 8 8.28 27.36 -12.33
CA PHE A 8 8.83 26.04 -11.96
C PHE A 8 8.89 25.86 -10.44
N ALA A 9 9.32 26.88 -9.69
CA ALA A 9 9.38 26.84 -8.23
C ALA A 9 8.00 26.67 -7.58
N VAL A 10 6.98 27.38 -8.09
CA VAL A 10 5.59 27.25 -7.61
C VAL A 10 5.06 25.84 -7.89
N PHE A 11 5.35 25.29 -9.08
CA PHE A 11 4.93 23.95 -9.47
C PHE A 11 5.55 22.86 -8.58
N LEU A 12 6.85 22.97 -8.29
CA LEU A 12 7.57 22.05 -7.39
C LEU A 12 7.03 22.11 -5.96
N MET A 13 6.74 23.31 -5.43
CA MET A 13 6.13 23.46 -4.12
C MET A 13 4.75 22.79 -4.05
N ALA A 14 3.94 22.90 -5.11
CA ALA A 14 2.63 22.25 -5.17
C ALA A 14 2.74 20.71 -5.18
N LEU A 15 3.73 20.14 -5.90
CA LEU A 15 4.00 18.69 -5.92
C LEU A 15 4.50 18.15 -4.58
N MET A 16 5.34 18.92 -3.88
CA MET A 16 5.80 18.56 -2.53
C MET A 16 4.67 18.65 -1.49
N ALA A 17 3.73 19.58 -1.68
CA ALA A 17 2.60 19.79 -0.79
C ALA A 17 1.48 18.74 -0.96
N THR A 18 1.38 18.10 -2.13
CA THR A 18 0.59 16.87 -2.23
C THR A 18 1.32 15.79 -1.42
N PRO A 19 0.76 15.29 -0.30
CA PRO A 19 1.35 14.15 0.38
C PRO A 19 1.46 13.08 -0.68
N GLY A 20 2.71 12.71 -1.00
CA GLY A 20 3.00 11.59 -1.88
C GLY A 20 2.13 10.47 -1.35
N LYS A 21 1.04 10.18 -2.07
CA LYS A 21 0.04 9.20 -1.68
C LYS A 21 0.71 7.87 -1.98
N SER A 22 1.77 7.57 -1.21
CA SER A 22 2.17 6.22 -0.91
C SER A 22 0.93 5.65 -0.25
N GLN A 23 0.01 5.16 -1.08
CA GLN A 23 -0.86 4.09 -0.68
C GLN A 23 0.13 3.07 -0.13
N SER A 24 0.27 3.03 1.18
CA SER A 24 0.76 1.88 1.89
C SER A 24 -0.17 0.78 1.40
N LYS A 25 0.20 0.09 0.32
CA LYS A 25 -0.48 -1.10 -0.15
C LYS A 25 -0.56 -1.93 1.10
N LYS A 26 -1.77 -2.06 1.66
CA LYS A 26 -1.98 -2.71 2.96
C LYS A 26 -1.17 -3.99 2.90
N CYS A 27 -0.03 -4.04 3.60
CA CYS A 27 0.77 -5.24 3.58
C CYS A 27 -0.11 -6.32 4.21
N CYS A 28 -0.19 -7.47 3.56
CA CYS A 28 -0.91 -8.62 4.10
C CYS A 28 -0.49 -8.79 5.58
N GLY A 29 -1.45 -8.66 6.51
CA GLY A 29 -1.21 -8.78 7.96
C GLY A 29 -1.01 -10.23 8.42
N GLY A 30 -0.79 -11.15 7.48
CA GLY A 30 -0.71 -12.59 7.66
C GLY A 30 0.29 -13.21 6.70
N CYS A 31 0.08 -14.48 6.32
CA CYS A 31 0.96 -15.20 5.42
C CYS A 31 0.38 -15.25 4.01
N CYS A 32 1.19 -15.02 2.97
CA CYS A 32 0.77 -15.22 1.59
C CYS A 32 0.82 -16.72 1.23
N SER A 33 -0.30 -17.29 0.85
CA SER A 33 -0.38 -18.69 0.41
C SER A 33 -1.35 -18.85 -0.78
N ARG A 34 -1.15 -19.89 -1.59
CA ARG A 34 -2.06 -20.21 -2.71
C ARG A 34 -3.45 -20.64 -2.24
N THR A 35 -3.54 -21.14 -1.01
CA THR A 35 -4.76 -21.53 -0.32
C THR A 35 -4.55 -21.30 1.18
N CYS A 36 -5.57 -20.82 1.88
CA CYS A 36 -5.49 -20.68 3.33
C CYS A 36 -5.97 -21.93 4.06
N ALA A 37 -5.51 -22.12 5.30
CA ALA A 37 -5.92 -23.24 6.11
C ALA A 37 -7.40 -23.12 6.51
N LYS A 38 -8.05 -24.26 6.78
CA LYS A 38 -9.47 -24.29 7.18
C LYS A 38 -9.65 -23.51 8.49
N GLY A 39 -10.31 -22.35 8.43
CA GLY A 39 -10.54 -21.45 9.57
C GLY A 39 -9.73 -20.15 9.55
N GLU A 40 -8.85 -19.95 8.57
CA GLU A 40 -8.21 -18.66 8.32
C GLU A 40 -9.10 -17.76 7.45
N LYS A 41 -8.98 -16.44 7.61
CA LYS A 41 -9.66 -15.50 6.72
C LYS A 41 -8.79 -15.26 5.48
N GLU A 42 -9.41 -15.42 4.31
CA GLU A 42 -8.81 -15.11 3.01
C GLU A 42 -9.08 -13.65 2.64
N GLU A 43 -8.02 -12.88 2.42
CA GLU A 43 -8.11 -11.53 1.86
C GLU A 43 -7.32 -11.46 0.53
N HIS A 44 -7.94 -10.89 -0.50
CA HIS A 44 -7.27 -10.70 -1.78
C HIS A 44 -6.47 -9.39 -1.72
N THR A 45 -5.17 -9.48 -1.46
CA THR A 45 -4.29 -8.31 -1.42
C THR A 45 -3.34 -8.32 -2.62
N GLU A 46 -3.19 -7.19 -3.30
CA GLU A 46 -2.23 -7.04 -4.41
C GLU A 46 -0.78 -7.38 -4.02
N ASN A 47 -0.49 -7.36 -2.71
CA ASN A 47 0.84 -7.62 -2.19
C ASN A 47 1.28 -9.09 -2.29
N CYS A 48 0.34 -10.05 -2.34
CA CYS A 48 0.66 -11.47 -2.42
C CYS A 48 0.89 -11.97 -3.86
N ARG A 49 1.07 -11.07 -4.84
CA ARG A 49 1.47 -11.37 -6.23
C ARG A 49 0.73 -12.59 -6.84
N ARG A 50 -0.61 -12.63 -6.67
CA ARG A 50 -1.57 -13.69 -7.07
C ARG A 50 -1.84 -14.82 -6.07
N MET A 51 -1.40 -14.68 -4.82
CA MET A 51 -1.77 -15.56 -3.71
C MET A 51 -2.80 -14.89 -2.79
N TYR A 52 -3.46 -15.68 -1.95
CA TYR A 52 -4.36 -15.18 -0.92
C TYR A 52 -3.55 -14.75 0.31
N CYS A 53 -3.97 -13.66 0.94
CA CYS A 53 -3.48 -13.29 2.25
C CYS A 53 -4.26 -14.09 3.31
N CYS A 54 -3.56 -15.00 3.97
CA CYS A 54 -4.10 -15.83 5.03
C CYS A 54 -3.90 -15.14 6.37
N LEU A 55 -4.99 -14.57 6.89
CA LEU A 55 -5.00 -14.00 8.22
C LEU A 55 -5.22 -15.13 9.21
N THR A 56 -4.14 -15.53 9.90
CA THR A 56 -4.27 -16.34 11.10
C THR A 56 -5.14 -15.55 12.08
N HIS A 57 -6.29 -16.10 12.45
CA HIS A 57 -7.02 -15.63 13.61
C HIS A 57 -6.14 -15.98 14.82
N ARG A 58 -5.07 -15.22 15.09
CA ARG A 58 -4.44 -15.21 16.40
C ARG A 58 -5.55 -14.77 17.34
N LYS A 59 -6.26 -15.74 17.92
CA LYS A 59 -6.92 -15.54 19.20
C LYS A 59 -5.81 -15.04 20.11
N LYS A 60 -5.70 -13.71 20.27
CA LYS A 60 -5.05 -13.17 21.45
C LYS A 60 -5.84 -13.78 22.60
N LYS A 61 -5.07 -14.50 23.42
CA LYS A 61 -5.45 -15.34 24.54
C LYS A 61 -6.54 -14.68 25.40
#